data_AF-A0A9P5JTS4-F1
#
_entry.id   AF-A0A9P5JTS4-F1
#
_cell.length_a   1.000
_cell.length_b   1.000
_cell.length_c   1.000
_cell.angle_alpha   90.00
_cell.angle_beta   90.00
_cell.angle_gamma   90.00
#
_symmetry.space_group_name_H-M   'P 1'
#
loop_
_entity.id
_entity.type
_entity.pdbx_description
1 polymer ?
#
loop_
_entity_poly.entity_id
_entity_poly.type
_entity_poly.pdbx_seq_one_letter_code
_entity_poly.pdbx_strand_id
1 'polypeptide(L)'
;LMLILDVKTQWSSTHQMMHEFKLFISCQLLSPIMVKNIGRALEFQKEVDDFVGHNRDLRALELTEDEWATIGQVSGWLKAFQSATTQMSTSKQSMLSSTHAIFRGLQEHIRRIFCDLPASTPPKIKEGLLDTHQKLSDYYYKYDQSPFYTWAAFLDPRISYEGACDDYEGDQDLLTYLESTKFSLQLHY
;
A
#
# COMPACT_ATOMS: atom_id res chain seq x y z
N LEU A 1 15.71 10.35 41.49
CA LEU A 1 16.58 9.79 40.42
C LEU A 1 15.86 10.02 39.10
N MET A 2 16.53 10.76 38.22
CA MET A 2 15.96 11.47 37.08
C MET A 2 15.67 10.50 35.93
N LEU A 3 14.41 10.45 35.48
CA LEU A 3 14.01 9.85 34.21
C LEU A 3 14.65 10.67 33.09
N ILE A 4 15.58 10.07 32.35
CA ILE A 4 16.12 10.66 31.12
C ILE A 4 15.05 10.50 30.05
N LEU A 5 14.14 11.47 30.01
CA LEU A 5 13.28 11.81 28.88
C LEU A 5 14.09 12.76 27.99
N ASP A 6 14.87 12.21 27.06
CA ASP A 6 15.26 12.93 25.83
C ASP A 6 16.04 11.98 24.91
N VAL A 7 15.35 11.40 23.91
CA VAL A 7 16.01 11.09 22.64
C VAL A 7 15.54 12.15 21.66
N LYS A 8 16.25 13.28 21.69
CA LYS A 8 16.13 14.32 20.68
C LYS A 8 16.72 13.80 19.37
N THR A 9 15.88 13.86 18.34
CA THR A 9 16.22 14.07 16.92
C THR A 9 17.03 12.99 16.20
N GLN A 10 16.33 11.95 15.72
CA GLN A 10 16.61 11.34 14.40
C GLN A 10 15.44 10.54 13.80
N TRP A 11 14.33 10.39 14.54
CA TRP A 11 13.14 9.64 14.12
C TRP A 11 11.97 10.52 13.68
N SER A 12 12.21 11.81 13.35
CA SER A 12 11.15 12.65 12.81
C SER A 12 10.68 12.16 11.45
N SER A 13 11.51 11.43 10.69
CA SER A 13 11.13 10.90 9.37
C SER A 13 10.21 9.71 9.45
N THR A 14 10.35 8.78 10.41
CA THR A 14 9.39 7.67 10.62
C THR A 14 8.12 8.15 11.30
N HIS A 15 8.20 9.12 12.21
CA HIS A 15 7.03 9.72 12.84
C HIS A 15 6.28 10.66 11.87
N GLN A 16 6.98 11.45 11.05
CA GLN A 16 6.38 12.15 9.91
C GLN A 16 5.90 11.15 8.87
N MET A 17 6.59 10.04 8.59
CA MET A 17 6.12 8.99 7.70
C MET A 17 4.81 8.39 8.22
N MET A 18 4.66 8.10 9.51
CA MET A 18 3.38 7.61 10.06
C MET A 18 2.30 8.70 10.14
N HIS A 19 2.69 9.97 10.32
CA HIS A 19 1.75 11.10 10.34
C HIS A 19 1.27 11.48 8.94
N GLU A 20 2.17 11.51 7.95
CA GLU A 20 1.93 11.67 6.53
C GLU A 20 1.23 10.44 5.97
N PHE A 21 1.54 9.21 6.38
CA PHE A 21 0.79 8.01 5.97
C PHE A 21 -0.62 7.98 6.57
N LYS A 22 -0.80 8.51 7.79
CA LYS A 22 -2.14 8.77 8.38
C LYS A 22 -2.91 9.90 7.67
N LEU A 23 -2.23 10.97 7.27
CA LEU A 23 -2.80 12.05 6.45
C LEU A 23 -3.08 11.57 5.01
N PHE A 24 -2.27 10.66 4.50
CA PHE A 24 -2.37 10.08 3.15
C PHE A 24 -3.50 9.06 3.07
N ILE A 25 -3.75 8.31 4.15
CA ILE A 25 -4.98 7.56 4.36
C ILE A 25 -6.20 8.47 4.62
N SER A 26 -5.98 9.72 5.04
CA SER A 26 -7.04 10.74 5.14
C SER A 26 -7.44 11.34 3.79
N CYS A 27 -6.75 11.01 2.68
CA CYS A 27 -7.27 11.20 1.32
C CYS A 27 -8.33 10.12 1.01
N GLN A 28 -9.47 10.22 1.72
CA GLN A 28 -10.84 9.76 1.44
C GLN A 28 -11.15 8.35 0.87
N LEU A 29 -10.20 7.51 0.48
CA LEU A 29 -10.49 6.21 -0.17
C LEU A 29 -9.89 4.98 0.52
N LEU A 30 -9.04 5.14 1.55
CA LEU A 30 -8.31 4.02 2.15
C LEU A 30 -8.32 4.01 3.69
N SER A 31 -9.24 4.73 4.34
CA SER A 31 -9.33 4.60 5.80
C SER A 31 -9.62 3.14 6.17
N PRO A 32 -8.93 2.56 7.19
CA PRO A 32 -9.24 1.22 7.67
C PRO A 32 -10.72 1.05 8.04
N ILE A 33 -11.36 2.17 8.42
CA ILE A 33 -12.80 2.27 8.69
C ILE A 33 -13.60 2.08 7.40
N MET A 34 -13.22 2.73 6.30
CA MET A 34 -13.90 2.60 5.01
C MET A 34 -13.78 1.19 4.43
N VAL A 35 -12.57 0.60 4.41
CA VAL A 35 -12.38 -0.79 3.93
C VAL A 35 -13.17 -1.78 4.78
N LYS A 36 -13.16 -1.58 6.11
CA LYS A 36 -13.96 -2.39 7.05
C LYS A 36 -15.47 -2.20 6.83
N ASN A 37 -15.93 -0.98 6.55
CA ASN A 37 -17.34 -0.71 6.28
C ASN A 37 -17.80 -1.31 4.96
N ILE A 38 -16.97 -1.27 3.90
CA ILE A 38 -17.25 -1.95 2.63
C ILE A 38 -17.33 -3.46 2.83
N GLY A 39 -16.38 -4.04 3.58
CA GLY A 39 -16.41 -5.46 3.93
C GLY A 39 -17.70 -5.87 4.65
N ARG A 40 -18.14 -5.07 5.62
CA ARG A 40 -19.41 -5.29 6.32
C ARG A 40 -20.62 -5.13 5.40
N ALA A 41 -20.62 -4.15 4.51
CA ALA A 41 -21.72 -3.98 3.56
C ALA A 41 -21.89 -5.21 2.65
N LEU A 42 -20.77 -5.80 2.20
CA LEU A 42 -20.79 -7.04 1.41
C LEU A 42 -21.27 -8.25 2.23
N GLU A 43 -20.89 -8.35 3.50
CA GLU A 43 -21.36 -9.43 4.39
C GLU A 43 -22.88 -9.38 4.63
N PHE A 44 -23.47 -8.19 4.60
CA PHE A 44 -24.90 -7.94 4.84
C PHE A 44 -25.62 -7.45 3.57
N GLN A 45 -25.13 -7.83 2.37
CA GLN A 45 -25.65 -7.35 1.09
C GLN A 45 -27.19 -7.47 1.03
N LYS A 46 -27.71 -8.65 1.38
CA LYS A 46 -29.15 -8.92 1.36
C LYS A 46 -29.92 -7.99 2.29
N GLU A 47 -29.45 -7.81 3.52
CA GLU A 47 -30.11 -6.95 4.50
C GLU A 47 -30.08 -5.47 4.07
N VAL A 48 -28.99 -5.04 3.41
CA VAL A 48 -28.88 -3.69 2.83
C VAL A 48 -29.86 -3.53 1.67
N ASP A 49 -29.90 -4.47 0.73
CA ASP A 49 -30.81 -4.43 -0.42
C ASP A 49 -32.28 -4.46 0.03
N ASP A 50 -32.62 -5.34 0.99
CA ASP A 50 -33.95 -5.40 1.59
C ASP A 50 -34.27 -4.05 2.24
N PHE A 51 -33.37 -3.48 3.05
CA PHE A 51 -33.62 -2.18 3.68
C PHE A 51 -33.83 -1.06 2.66
N VAL A 52 -32.97 -0.94 1.65
CA VAL A 52 -33.08 0.09 0.62
C VAL A 52 -34.37 -0.06 -0.20
N GLY A 53 -34.72 -1.30 -0.59
CA GLY A 53 -35.92 -1.58 -1.38
C GLY A 53 -37.24 -1.28 -0.65
N HIS A 54 -37.27 -1.43 0.68
CA HIS A 54 -38.44 -1.10 1.50
C HIS A 54 -38.59 0.41 1.77
N ASN A 55 -37.53 1.20 1.64
CA ASN A 55 -37.52 2.64 1.92
C ASN A 55 -37.57 3.45 0.62
N ARG A 56 -38.74 4.03 0.29
CA ARG A 56 -38.99 4.73 -0.99
C ARG A 56 -38.01 5.86 -1.29
N ASP A 57 -37.56 6.57 -0.26
CA ASP A 57 -36.59 7.66 -0.31
C ASP A 57 -35.17 7.18 -0.64
N LEU A 58 -34.85 5.91 -0.35
CA LEU A 58 -33.54 5.31 -0.58
C LEU A 58 -33.44 4.53 -1.88
N ARG A 59 -34.56 4.26 -2.58
CA ARG A 59 -34.54 3.45 -3.83
C ARG A 59 -33.61 3.97 -4.93
N ALA A 60 -33.27 5.25 -4.93
CA ALA A 60 -32.27 5.80 -5.85
C ALA A 60 -30.83 5.30 -5.58
N LEU A 61 -30.60 4.63 -4.45
CA LEU A 61 -29.33 4.06 -4.03
C LEU A 61 -29.30 2.52 -4.15
N GLU A 62 -30.33 1.90 -4.73
CA GLU A 62 -30.32 0.46 -5.02
C GLU A 62 -29.13 0.14 -5.92
N LEU A 63 -28.31 -0.80 -5.48
CA LEU A 63 -27.18 -1.29 -6.23
C LEU A 63 -27.61 -2.52 -7.02
N THR A 64 -27.17 -2.58 -8.27
CA THR A 64 -27.30 -3.77 -9.10
C THR A 64 -26.32 -4.86 -8.67
N GLU A 65 -26.58 -6.12 -9.05
CA GLU A 65 -25.66 -7.23 -8.80
C GLU A 65 -24.26 -6.97 -9.39
N ASP A 66 -24.19 -6.32 -10.56
CA ASP A 66 -22.92 -5.95 -11.18
C ASP A 66 -22.16 -4.87 -10.37
N GLU A 67 -22.88 -3.93 -9.76
CA GLU A 67 -22.29 -2.93 -8.86
C GLU A 67 -21.80 -3.58 -7.56
N TRP A 68 -22.57 -4.51 -6.98
CA TRP A 68 -22.14 -5.30 -5.83
C TRP A 68 -20.90 -6.14 -6.13
N ALA A 69 -20.86 -6.81 -7.28
CA ALA A 69 -19.69 -7.56 -7.75
C ALA A 69 -18.47 -6.65 -7.91
N THR A 70 -18.66 -5.45 -8.47
CA THR A 70 -17.59 -4.44 -8.61
C THR A 70 -17.07 -3.99 -7.25
N ILE A 71 -17.95 -3.71 -6.28
CA ILE A 71 -17.58 -3.34 -4.90
C ILE A 71 -16.81 -4.50 -4.23
N GLY A 72 -17.26 -5.74 -4.42
CA GLY A 72 -16.58 -6.94 -3.94
C GLY A 72 -15.16 -7.07 -4.47
N GLN A 73 -14.98 -6.85 -5.77
CA GLN A 73 -13.68 -6.89 -6.44
C GLN A 73 -12.73 -5.82 -5.90
N VAL A 74 -13.20 -4.56 -5.83
CA VAL A 74 -12.42 -3.44 -5.28
C VAL A 74 -12.07 -3.71 -3.80
N SER A 75 -13.03 -4.16 -3.00
CA SER A 75 -12.79 -4.53 -1.60
C SER A 75 -11.68 -5.59 -1.46
N GLY A 76 -11.68 -6.59 -2.35
CA GLY A 76 -10.64 -7.61 -2.44
C GLY A 76 -9.25 -7.01 -2.63
N TRP A 77 -9.09 -6.06 -3.56
CA TRP A 77 -7.82 -5.36 -3.80
C TRP A 77 -7.38 -4.55 -2.58
N LEU A 78 -8.32 -3.85 -1.94
CA LEU A 78 -8.03 -3.01 -0.77
C LEU A 78 -7.56 -3.79 0.46
N LYS A 79 -7.88 -5.08 0.56
CA LYS A 79 -7.41 -5.94 1.68
C LYS A 79 -5.88 -6.07 1.72
N ALA A 80 -5.21 -6.11 0.57
CA ALA A 80 -3.75 -6.18 0.53
C ALA A 80 -3.12 -4.92 1.18
N PHE A 81 -3.64 -3.74 0.83
CA PHE A 81 -3.21 -2.46 1.40
C PHE A 81 -3.53 -2.34 2.88
N GLN A 82 -4.71 -2.79 3.29
CA GLN A 82 -5.11 -2.83 4.69
C GLN A 82 -4.16 -3.70 5.51
N SER A 83 -3.83 -4.90 5.00
CA SER A 83 -2.90 -5.83 5.66
C SER A 83 -1.51 -5.22 5.81
N ALA A 84 -0.95 -4.70 4.72
CA ALA A 84 0.36 -4.04 4.72
C ALA A 84 0.41 -2.86 5.70
N THR A 85 -0.58 -1.96 5.64
CA THR A 85 -0.69 -0.81 6.53
C THR A 85 -0.78 -1.22 8.00
N THR A 86 -1.61 -2.21 8.30
CA THR A 86 -1.81 -2.70 9.67
C THR A 86 -0.50 -3.24 10.20
N GLN A 87 0.15 -4.13 9.45
CA GLN A 87 1.42 -4.71 9.83
C GLN A 87 2.49 -3.64 10.09
N MET A 88 2.63 -2.65 9.20
CA MET A 88 3.60 -1.57 9.34
C MET A 88 3.29 -0.61 10.49
N SER A 89 2.00 -0.41 10.81
CA SER A 89 1.58 0.56 11.83
C SER A 89 1.52 -0.02 13.24
N THR A 90 1.32 -1.33 13.38
CA THR A 90 1.17 -1.99 14.69
C THR A 90 2.39 -2.79 15.13
N SER A 91 3.40 -2.92 14.26
CA SER A 91 4.61 -3.66 14.58
C SER A 91 5.42 -2.97 15.69
N LYS A 92 5.87 -3.77 16.66
CA LYS A 92 6.88 -3.36 17.65
C LYS A 92 8.31 -3.65 17.18
N GLN A 93 8.46 -4.27 16.02
CA GLN A 93 9.74 -4.62 15.41
C GLN A 93 10.12 -3.60 14.35
N SER A 94 11.42 -3.44 14.10
CA SER A 94 11.90 -2.59 13.00
C SER A 94 11.31 -3.08 11.68
N MET A 95 10.58 -2.20 10.98
CA MET A 95 10.02 -2.49 9.66
C MET A 95 10.94 -2.06 8.52
N LEU A 96 12.06 -1.40 8.84
CA LEU A 96 12.90 -0.69 7.86
C LEU A 96 13.35 -1.60 6.70
N SER A 97 13.80 -2.82 7.01
CA SER A 97 14.21 -3.79 6.00
C SER A 97 13.06 -4.29 5.14
N SER A 98 11.89 -4.50 5.73
CA SER A 98 10.71 -5.02 5.04
C SER A 98 9.92 -3.96 4.27
N THR A 99 10.07 -2.68 4.59
CA THR A 99 9.33 -1.58 3.97
C THR A 99 9.47 -1.61 2.46
N HIS A 100 10.70 -1.82 1.97
CA HIS A 100 10.98 -1.91 0.55
C HIS A 100 10.20 -3.06 -0.12
N ALA A 101 10.33 -4.28 0.42
CA ALA A 101 9.66 -5.46 -0.10
C ALA A 101 8.13 -5.35 -0.06
N ILE A 102 7.57 -4.74 0.99
CA ILE A 102 6.12 -4.50 1.10
C ILE A 102 5.63 -3.59 -0.01
N PHE A 103 6.31 -2.47 -0.27
CA PHE A 103 5.91 -1.56 -1.35
C PHE A 103 6.02 -2.21 -2.73
N ARG A 104 7.10 -2.95 -2.99
CA ARG A 104 7.24 -3.72 -4.24
C ARG A 104 6.13 -4.75 -4.40
N GLY A 105 5.83 -5.51 -3.36
CA GLY A 105 4.73 -6.48 -3.37
C GLY A 105 3.37 -5.85 -3.67
N LEU A 106 3.11 -4.63 -3.15
CA LEU A 106 1.89 -3.88 -3.46
C LEU A 106 1.87 -3.36 -4.92
N GLN A 107 3.00 -2.89 -5.46
CA GLN A 107 3.08 -2.49 -6.87
C GLN A 107 2.79 -3.67 -7.81
N GLU A 108 3.42 -4.82 -7.56
CA GLU A 108 3.21 -6.04 -8.33
C GLU A 108 1.75 -6.53 -8.20
N HIS A 109 1.15 -6.40 -7.01
CA HIS A 109 -0.27 -6.71 -6.82
C HIS A 109 -1.17 -5.85 -7.72
N ILE A 110 -0.95 -4.53 -7.80
CA ILE A 110 -1.70 -3.65 -8.71
C ILE A 110 -1.45 -4.04 -10.17
N ARG A 111 -0.20 -4.36 -10.54
CA ARG A 111 0.12 -4.77 -11.91
C ARG A 111 -0.64 -6.03 -12.32
N ARG A 112 -0.73 -7.03 -11.43
CA ARG A 112 -1.54 -8.25 -11.67
C ARG A 112 -3.01 -7.92 -11.82
N ILE A 113 -3.54 -7.07 -10.94
CA ILE A 113 -4.93 -6.59 -11.04
C ILE A 113 -5.17 -6.02 -12.44
N PHE A 114 -4.28 -5.14 -12.94
CA PHE A 114 -4.38 -4.57 -14.28
C PHE A 114 -4.44 -5.62 -15.39
N CYS A 115 -3.59 -6.64 -15.33
CA CYS A 115 -3.57 -7.71 -16.32
C CYS A 115 -4.86 -8.53 -16.33
N ASP A 116 -5.49 -8.69 -15.18
CA ASP A 116 -6.69 -9.51 -15.00
C ASP A 116 -8.00 -8.72 -15.20
N LEU A 117 -7.93 -7.41 -15.47
CA LEU A 117 -9.13 -6.59 -15.65
C LEU A 117 -9.90 -6.96 -16.92
N PRO A 118 -11.22 -7.17 -16.83
CA PRO A 118 -12.08 -7.28 -18.00
C PRO A 118 -12.01 -6.04 -18.92
N ALA A 119 -12.19 -6.25 -20.23
CA ALA A 119 -12.30 -5.14 -21.18
C ALA A 119 -13.47 -4.18 -20.84
N SER A 120 -14.53 -4.72 -20.23
CA SER A 120 -15.72 -3.99 -19.76
C SER A 120 -15.50 -3.18 -18.49
N THR A 121 -14.33 -3.25 -17.84
CA THR A 121 -14.08 -2.51 -16.60
C THR A 121 -14.24 -1.00 -16.81
N PRO A 122 -15.03 -0.31 -15.95
CA PRO A 122 -15.22 1.13 -16.01
C PRO A 122 -13.90 1.92 -16.04
N PRO A 123 -13.77 2.97 -16.86
CA PRO A 123 -12.53 3.76 -16.97
C PRO A 123 -12.04 4.31 -15.63
N LYS A 124 -12.95 4.76 -14.76
CA LYS A 124 -12.61 5.28 -13.43
C LYS A 124 -11.87 4.27 -12.54
N ILE A 125 -12.15 2.97 -12.70
CA ILE A 125 -11.45 1.93 -11.94
C ILE A 125 -10.01 1.79 -12.45
N LYS A 126 -9.83 1.84 -13.78
CA LYS A 126 -8.50 1.81 -14.41
C LYS A 126 -7.69 3.04 -13.98
N GLU A 127 -8.29 4.23 -14.00
CA GLU A 127 -7.67 5.46 -13.51
C GLU A 127 -7.27 5.35 -12.05
N GLY A 128 -8.16 4.90 -11.16
CA GLY A 128 -7.85 4.73 -9.74
C GLY A 128 -6.70 3.75 -9.47
N LEU A 129 -6.61 2.65 -10.23
CA LEU A 129 -5.50 1.72 -10.14
C LEU A 129 -4.19 2.33 -10.68
N LEU A 130 -4.25 3.14 -11.73
CA LEU A 130 -3.08 3.79 -12.32
C LEU A 130 -2.52 4.83 -11.34
N ASP A 131 -3.41 5.64 -10.76
CA ASP A 131 -3.07 6.61 -9.73
C ASP A 131 -2.46 5.92 -8.50
N THR A 132 -3.01 4.77 -8.10
CA THR A 132 -2.46 3.99 -6.98
C THR A 132 -1.06 3.46 -7.32
N HIS A 133 -0.86 2.91 -8.52
CA HIS A 133 0.45 2.44 -8.98
C HIS A 133 1.47 3.58 -9.02
N GLN A 134 1.12 4.71 -9.64
CA GLN A 134 1.96 5.89 -9.71
C GLN A 134 2.30 6.40 -8.32
N LYS A 135 1.33 6.40 -7.40
CA LYS A 135 1.57 6.83 -6.02
C LYS A 135 2.58 5.93 -5.31
N LEU A 136 2.48 4.61 -5.47
CA LEU A 136 3.48 3.69 -4.90
C LEU A 136 4.86 3.90 -5.53
N SER A 137 4.93 4.18 -6.84
CA SER A 137 6.19 4.53 -7.51
C SER A 137 6.77 5.84 -6.98
N ASP A 138 5.93 6.86 -6.75
CA ASP A 138 6.35 8.10 -6.12
C ASP A 138 6.95 7.85 -4.73
N TYR A 139 6.38 6.94 -3.94
CA TYR A 139 6.95 6.55 -2.65
C TYR A 139 8.34 5.90 -2.81
N TYR A 140 8.49 5.07 -3.83
CA TYR A 140 9.76 4.44 -4.16
C TYR A 140 10.84 5.49 -4.50
N TYR A 141 10.54 6.43 -5.39
CA TYR A 141 11.51 7.43 -5.87
C TYR A 141 11.70 8.65 -4.95
N LYS A 142 10.67 9.12 -4.23
CA LYS A 142 10.77 10.33 -3.38
C LYS A 142 11.44 10.07 -2.02
N TYR A 143 11.46 8.84 -1.55
CA TYR A 143 12.14 8.46 -0.29
C TYR A 143 13.59 7.98 -0.48
N ASP A 144 14.03 7.85 -1.73
CA ASP A 144 15.40 7.55 -2.14
C ASP A 144 16.44 8.66 -1.84
N GLN A 145 16.06 9.71 -1.09
CA GLN A 145 17.09 10.59 -0.54
C GLN A 145 17.92 9.90 0.55
N SER A 146 17.51 8.72 1.02
CA SER A 146 18.22 7.96 2.04
C SER A 146 18.42 6.50 1.63
N PRO A 147 19.67 6.00 1.60
CA PRO A 147 19.95 4.62 1.22
C PRO A 147 19.54 3.61 2.30
N PHE A 148 19.11 4.05 3.49
CA PHE A 148 18.93 3.18 4.66
C PHE A 148 17.82 2.14 4.49
N TYR A 149 16.77 2.42 3.72
CA TYR A 149 15.72 1.43 3.44
C TYR A 149 16.27 0.28 2.60
N THR A 150 17.01 0.60 1.55
CA THR A 150 17.64 -0.36 0.64
C THR A 150 18.78 -1.12 1.32
N TRP A 151 19.60 -0.43 2.14
CA TRP A 151 20.63 -1.07 2.96
C TRP A 151 20.05 -2.03 3.98
N ALA A 152 19.01 -1.60 4.71
CA ALA A 152 18.34 -2.48 5.67
C ALA A 152 17.73 -3.71 4.98
N ALA A 153 17.22 -3.55 3.76
CA ALA A 153 16.73 -4.67 2.94
C ALA A 153 17.87 -5.63 2.58
N PHE A 154 19.03 -5.14 2.12
CA PHE A 154 20.20 -6.01 1.83
C PHE A 154 20.74 -6.76 3.04
N LEU A 155 20.60 -6.20 4.24
CA LEU A 155 21.02 -6.84 5.48
C LEU A 155 20.00 -7.84 6.03
N ASP A 156 18.79 -7.89 5.47
CA ASP A 156 17.76 -8.84 5.88
C ASP A 156 17.92 -10.15 5.12
N PRO A 157 18.18 -11.28 5.80
CA PRO A 157 18.44 -12.56 5.13
C PRO A 157 17.22 -13.09 4.34
N ARG A 158 16.03 -12.50 4.54
CA ARG A 158 14.82 -12.86 3.80
C ARG A 158 14.69 -12.11 2.48
N ILE A 159 15.46 -11.05 2.28
CA ILE A 159 15.44 -10.21 1.08
C ILE A 159 16.81 -10.33 0.43
N SER A 160 16.91 -11.19 -0.59
CA SER A 160 18.16 -11.38 -1.32
C SER A 160 18.40 -10.23 -2.29
N TYR A 161 19.67 -9.90 -2.49
CA TYR A 161 20.07 -8.94 -3.53
C TYR A 161 19.63 -9.45 -4.91
N GLU A 162 19.78 -10.75 -5.15
CA GLU A 162 19.38 -11.42 -6.38
C GLU A 162 17.87 -11.29 -6.60
N GLY A 163 17.05 -11.53 -5.57
CA GLY A 163 15.60 -11.33 -5.66
C GLY A 163 15.20 -9.88 -5.90
N ALA A 164 15.95 -8.92 -5.35
CA ALA A 164 15.73 -7.50 -5.65
C ALA A 164 16.12 -7.13 -7.10
N CYS A 165 17.17 -7.76 -7.65
CA CYS A 165 17.53 -7.61 -9.06
C CYS A 165 16.44 -8.19 -9.97
N ASP A 166 15.94 -9.38 -9.67
CA ASP A 166 14.86 -10.03 -10.42
C ASP A 166 13.58 -9.16 -10.40
N ASP A 167 13.25 -8.58 -9.24
CA ASP A 167 12.11 -7.68 -9.10
C ASP A 167 12.23 -6.39 -9.93
N TYR A 168 13.43 -6.00 -10.36
CA TYR A 168 13.69 -4.80 -11.17
C TYR A 168 13.97 -5.14 -12.64
N GLU A 169 13.74 -6.38 -13.05
CA GLU A 169 13.93 -6.77 -14.45
C GLU A 169 13.12 -5.86 -15.39
N GLY A 170 13.83 -5.19 -16.31
CA GLY A 170 13.23 -4.25 -17.26
C GLY A 170 13.26 -2.77 -16.84
N ASP A 171 13.72 -2.44 -15.63
CA ASP A 171 13.92 -1.07 -15.17
C ASP A 171 15.42 -0.81 -14.90
N GLN A 172 16.12 -0.34 -15.94
CA GLN A 172 17.58 -0.14 -15.90
C GLN A 172 18.01 0.93 -14.88
N ASP A 173 17.15 1.92 -14.63
CA ASP A 173 17.44 2.99 -13.66
C ASP A 173 17.41 2.41 -12.24
N LEU A 174 16.43 1.55 -11.94
CA LEU A 174 16.35 0.86 -10.65
C LEU A 174 17.51 -0.13 -10.42
N LEU A 175 17.92 -0.86 -11.46
CA LEU A 175 19.08 -1.76 -11.37
C LEU A 175 20.37 -0.97 -11.10
N THR A 176 20.58 0.13 -11.83
CA THR A 176 21.75 1.01 -11.63
C THR A 176 21.76 1.61 -10.22
N TYR A 177 20.58 2.01 -9.72
CA TYR A 177 20.42 2.48 -8.35
C TYR A 177 20.77 1.40 -7.32
N LEU A 178 20.29 0.16 -7.51
CA LEU A 178 20.54 -0.95 -6.60
C LEU A 178 22.03 -1.28 -6.50
N GLU A 179 22.73 -1.31 -7.63
CA GLU A 179 24.18 -1.53 -7.70
C GLU A 179 24.96 -0.41 -7.00
N SER A 180 24.65 0.85 -7.30
CA SER A 180 25.25 2.02 -6.66
C SER A 180 25.06 1.98 -5.14
N THR A 181 23.86 1.62 -4.69
CA THR A 181 23.51 1.54 -3.27
C THR A 181 24.25 0.40 -2.56
N LYS A 182 24.42 -0.76 -3.23
CA LYS A 182 25.21 -1.89 -2.72
C LYS A 182 26.68 -1.52 -2.59
N PHE A 183 27.25 -0.87 -3.60
CA PHE A 183 28.63 -0.39 -3.56
C PHE A 183 28.83 0.61 -2.41
N SER A 184 27.90 1.54 -2.23
CA SER A 184 27.94 2.52 -1.13
C SER A 184 27.87 1.85 0.26
N LEU A 185 27.06 0.81 0.42
CA LEU A 185 27.01 0.01 1.66
C LEU A 185 28.35 -0.67 1.95
N GLN A 186 28.98 -1.25 0.93
CA GLN A 186 30.29 -1.90 1.05
C GLN A 186 31.42 -0.92 1.37
N LEU A 187 31.30 0.34 0.96
CA LEU A 187 32.28 1.38 1.30
C LEU A 187 32.11 1.88 2.74
N HIS A 188 30.88 1.77 3.28
CA HIS A 188 30.55 2.24 4.63
C HIS A 188 31.06 1.31 5.75
N TYR A 189 31.35 0.05 5.42
CA TYR A 189 31.82 -1.00 6.35
C TYR A 189 33.16 -1.59 5.92
#